data_AF-A0A519C8H4-F1
#
_entry.id   AF-A0A519C8H4-F1
#
_cell.length_a   1.000
_cell.length_b   1.000
_cell.length_c   1.000
_cell.angle_alpha   90.00
_cell.angle_beta   90.00
_cell.angle_gamma   90.00
#
_symmetry.space_group_name_H-M   'P 1'
#
loop_
_entity.id
_entity.type
_entity.pdbx_description
1 polymer ?
#
loop_
_entity_poly.entity_id
_entity_poly.type
_entity_poly.pdbx_seq_one_letter_code
_entity_poly.pdbx_strand_id
1 'polypeptide(L)'
;MGMGIGERFRVTLFGESHGKCVGALLEGMPVGTKIDSEILADFISRRRPGKKGLSTRVELDECEVMSGIYEGLATGWPILLLTKNTDVRSKDYSFLPDQPRPGHADMVEHIRSDGLNLLD
;
A
#
# COMPACT_ATOMS: atom_id res chain seq x y z
N MET A 1 -14.10 -6.87 -4.98
CA MET A 1 -12.85 -6.56 -5.70
C MET A 1 -11.83 -7.60 -5.30
N GLY A 2 -11.20 -8.27 -6.27
CA GLY A 2 -10.07 -9.16 -5.97
C GLY A 2 -8.82 -8.32 -5.79
N MET A 3 -8.28 -8.25 -4.58
CA MET A 3 -7.03 -7.52 -4.29
C MET A 3 -5.78 -8.40 -4.47
N GLY A 4 -6.00 -9.68 -4.73
CA GLY A 4 -4.98 -10.70 -4.92
C GLY A 4 -4.63 -10.88 -6.40
N ILE A 5 -3.33 -10.91 -6.72
CA ILE A 5 -2.80 -11.36 -8.01
C ILE A 5 -1.94 -12.61 -7.81
N GLY A 6 -2.11 -13.59 -8.70
CA GLY A 6 -1.38 -14.86 -8.67
C GLY A 6 -2.11 -15.99 -7.93
N GLU A 7 -1.66 -17.22 -8.19
CA GLU A 7 -2.28 -18.44 -7.66
C GLU A 7 -1.39 -19.13 -6.62
N ARG A 8 -0.20 -19.60 -7.04
CA ARG A 8 0.77 -20.28 -6.16
C ARG A 8 1.64 -19.31 -5.38
N PHE A 9 2.09 -18.25 -6.06
CA PHE A 9 2.68 -17.09 -5.45
C PHE A 9 1.66 -15.97 -5.56
N ARG A 10 1.10 -15.54 -4.43
CA ARG A 10 -0.01 -14.59 -4.39
C ARG A 10 0.41 -13.33 -3.66
N VAL A 11 0.10 -12.19 -4.26
CA VAL A 11 0.27 -10.87 -3.63
C VAL A 11 -1.11 -10.27 -3.44
N THR A 12 -1.47 -9.99 -2.20
CA THR A 12 -2.73 -9.32 -1.86
C THR A 12 -2.42 -7.94 -1.31
N LEU A 13 -2.89 -6.89 -1.98
CA LEU A 13 -2.76 -5.52 -1.49
C LEU A 13 -3.90 -5.18 -0.53
N PHE A 14 -3.63 -4.36 0.48
CA PHE A 14 -4.66 -3.90 1.42
C PHE A 14 -4.38 -2.49 1.93
N GLY A 15 -5.39 -1.95 2.61
CA GLY A 15 -5.35 -0.62 3.20
C GLY A 15 -5.89 0.45 2.27
N GLU A 16 -6.08 1.63 2.86
CA GLU A 16 -6.69 2.78 2.22
C GLU A 16 -5.71 3.95 2.31
N SER A 17 -5.71 4.81 1.28
CA SER A 17 -4.79 5.96 1.22
C SER A 17 -4.98 6.96 2.36
N HIS A 18 -6.17 7.01 2.98
CA HIS A 18 -6.48 7.83 4.16
C HIS A 18 -6.53 7.01 5.46
N GLY A 19 -6.37 5.69 5.36
CA GLY A 19 -6.30 4.83 6.53
C GLY A 19 -5.00 5.03 7.31
N LYS A 20 -4.84 4.27 8.39
CA LYS A 20 -3.62 4.31 9.22
C LYS A 20 -2.37 3.78 8.49
N CYS A 21 -2.58 2.87 7.53
CA CYS A 21 -1.52 2.19 6.80
C CYS A 21 -2.06 1.55 5.52
N VAL A 22 -1.14 1.29 4.60
CA VAL A 22 -1.30 0.40 3.46
C VAL A 22 -0.30 -0.74 3.55
N GLY A 23 -0.51 -1.81 2.79
CA GLY A 23 0.42 -2.92 2.82
C GLY A 23 0.14 -4.01 1.80
N ALA A 24 0.92 -5.08 1.90
CA ALA A 24 0.82 -6.24 1.06
C ALA A 24 1.01 -7.52 1.87
N LEU A 25 0.22 -8.55 1.58
CA LEU A 25 0.41 -9.91 2.07
C LEU A 25 0.94 -10.76 0.90
N LEU A 26 2.12 -11.35 1.08
CA LEU A 26 2.74 -12.23 0.11
C LEU A 26 2.65 -13.66 0.62
N GLU A 27 2.11 -14.55 -0.21
CA GLU A 27 1.90 -15.96 0.12
C GLU A 27 2.58 -16.86 -0.91
N GLY A 28 3.02 -18.04 -0.46
CA GLY A 28 3.65 -19.03 -1.33
C GLY A 28 5.13 -18.78 -1.62
N MET A 29 5.80 -17.93 -0.83
CA MET A 29 7.25 -17.77 -0.90
C MET A 29 7.92 -19.08 -0.43
N PRO A 30 8.81 -19.70 -1.22
CA PRO A 30 9.49 -20.93 -0.80
C PRO A 30 10.35 -20.73 0.45
N VAL A 31 10.38 -21.73 1.32
CA VAL A 31 11.25 -21.74 2.52
C VAL A 31 12.71 -21.59 2.11
N GLY A 32 13.47 -20.78 2.84
CA GLY A 32 14.89 -20.54 2.57
C GLY A 32 15.16 -19.56 1.43
N THR A 33 14.13 -18.96 0.83
CA THR A 33 14.32 -17.86 -0.13
C THR A 33 15.01 -16.70 0.55
N LYS A 34 16.17 -16.28 0.04
CA LYS A 34 16.89 -15.11 0.57
C LYS A 34 16.11 -13.84 0.29
N ILE A 35 15.82 -13.08 1.34
CA ILE A 35 15.18 -11.77 1.26
C ILE A 35 16.18 -10.72 1.74
N ASP A 36 16.53 -9.82 0.83
CA ASP A 36 17.46 -8.72 1.09
C ASP A 36 16.66 -7.45 1.39
N SER A 37 16.68 -7.02 2.65
CA SER A 37 15.98 -5.82 3.11
C SER A 37 16.56 -4.54 2.51
N GLU A 38 17.86 -4.52 2.16
CA GLU A 38 18.49 -3.34 1.56
C GLU A 38 18.01 -3.16 0.12
N ILE A 39 17.91 -4.25 -0.64
CA ILE A 39 17.33 -4.23 -1.98
C ILE A 39 15.87 -3.77 -1.92
N LEU A 40 15.08 -4.28 -0.97
CA LEU A 40 13.69 -3.85 -0.77
C LEU A 40 13.61 -2.33 -0.51
N ALA A 41 14.44 -1.82 0.40
CA ALA A 41 14.50 -0.40 0.71
C ALA A 41 14.90 0.46 -0.50
N ASP A 42 15.86 0.00 -1.31
CA ASP A 42 16.25 0.69 -2.54
C ASP A 42 15.09 0.77 -3.54
N PHE A 43 14.37 -0.33 -3.79
CA PHE A 43 13.18 -0.32 -4.66
C PHE A 43 12.10 0.63 -4.17
N ILE A 44 11.86 0.67 -2.85
CA ILE A 44 10.89 1.60 -2.26
C ILE A 44 11.38 3.05 -2.42
N SER A 45 12.66 3.32 -2.19
CA SER A 45 13.25 4.65 -2.34
C SER A 45 13.11 5.20 -3.77
N ARG A 46 13.21 4.34 -4.79
CA ARG A 46 13.05 4.72 -6.19
C ARG A 46 11.63 5.20 -6.52
N ARG A 47 10.61 4.68 -5.81
CA ARG A 47 9.19 5.04 -5.95
C ARG A 47 8.83 6.35 -5.26
N ARG A 48 9.60 6.77 -4.25
CA ARG A 48 9.26 7.93 -3.40
C ARG A 48 8.91 9.18 -4.24
N PRO A 49 7.79 9.85 -3.94
CA PRO A 49 7.46 11.16 -4.53
C PRO A 49 8.46 12.25 -4.09
N GLY A 50 8.46 13.41 -4.75
CA GLY A 50 9.40 14.52 -4.45
C GLY A 50 10.51 14.77 -5.48
N LYS A 51 10.52 14.05 -6.61
CA LYS A 51 11.30 14.44 -7.79
C LYS A 51 10.60 15.59 -8.53
N LYS A 52 11.35 16.49 -9.19
CA LYS A 52 10.78 17.64 -9.93
C LYS A 52 9.64 17.19 -10.85
N GLY A 53 8.44 17.76 -10.65
CA GLY A 53 7.23 17.46 -11.44
C GLY A 53 6.30 16.39 -10.84
N LEU A 54 6.64 15.80 -9.68
CA LEU A 54 5.82 14.83 -8.95
C LEU A 54 5.27 15.43 -7.65
N SER A 55 4.36 14.69 -7.00
CA SER A 55 3.73 15.07 -5.73
C SER A 55 4.73 15.60 -4.70
N THR A 56 4.35 16.67 -3.99
CA THR A 56 5.14 17.31 -2.93
C THR A 56 5.05 16.59 -1.58
N ARG A 57 4.24 15.53 -1.47
CA ARG A 57 4.16 14.72 -0.24
C ARG A 57 5.50 14.04 0.03
N VAL A 58 5.97 14.17 1.27
CA VAL A 58 7.18 13.52 1.75
C VAL A 58 6.73 12.44 2.71
N GLU A 59 6.32 11.30 2.18
CA GLU A 59 6.14 10.12 3.02
C GLU A 59 7.51 9.46 3.17
N LEU A 60 7.90 9.21 4.43
CA LEU A 60 8.93 8.24 4.72
C LEU A 60 8.32 6.88 4.36
N ASP A 61 8.38 6.51 3.07
CA ASP A 61 7.98 5.20 2.58
C ASP A 61 8.93 4.16 3.21
N GLU A 62 8.74 3.86 4.49
CA GLU A 62 9.39 2.79 5.23
C GLU A 62 8.42 1.62 5.24
N CYS A 63 8.90 0.49 4.73
CA CYS A 63 8.12 -0.75 4.69
C CYS A 63 8.62 -1.67 5.80
N GLU A 64 7.74 -1.96 6.74
CA GLU A 64 7.97 -2.83 7.87
C GLU A 64 7.59 -4.26 7.48
N VAL A 65 8.50 -5.22 7.70
CA VAL A 65 8.21 -6.65 7.57
C VAL A 65 7.67 -7.15 8.90
N MET A 66 6.41 -7.56 8.91
CA MET A 66 5.70 -7.96 10.13
C MET A 66 5.73 -9.48 10.38
N SER A 67 5.97 -10.30 9.34
CA SER A 67 5.97 -11.76 9.45
C SER A 67 6.66 -12.45 8.27
N GLY A 68 6.82 -13.77 8.35
CA GLY A 68 7.23 -14.61 7.23
C GLY A 68 8.73 -14.64 6.94
N ILE A 69 9.54 -13.80 7.59
CA ILE A 69 10.99 -13.72 7.42
C ILE A 69 11.69 -13.94 8.77
N TYR A 70 12.75 -14.75 8.76
CA TYR A 70 13.65 -14.97 9.89
C TYR A 70 15.10 -14.99 9.39
N GLU A 71 15.97 -14.19 10.01
CA GLU A 71 17.40 -14.08 9.63
C GLU A 71 17.65 -13.86 8.12
N GLY A 72 16.81 -13.05 7.48
CA GLY A 72 16.92 -12.75 6.04
C GLY A 72 16.45 -13.87 5.11
N LEU A 73 15.77 -14.89 5.65
CA LEU A 73 15.22 -16.01 4.89
C LEU A 73 13.70 -16.09 5.05
N ALA A 74 13.01 -16.42 3.95
CA ALA A 74 11.59 -16.72 4.00
C ALA A 74 11.34 -18.04 4.76
N THR A 75 10.36 -18.01 5.66
CA THR A 75 9.99 -19.16 6.51
C THR A 75 8.95 -20.08 5.88
N GLY A 76 8.39 -19.69 4.72
CA GLY A 76 7.25 -20.36 4.08
C GLY A 76 5.88 -19.89 4.59
N TRP A 77 5.84 -19.21 5.73
CA TRP A 77 4.64 -18.50 6.19
C TRP A 77 4.43 -17.21 5.38
N PRO A 78 3.18 -16.69 5.32
CA PRO A 78 2.91 -15.43 4.66
C PRO A 78 3.82 -14.30 5.16
N ILE A 79 4.30 -13.48 4.22
CA ILE A 79 5.10 -12.29 4.52
C ILE A 79 4.16 -11.10 4.48
N LEU A 80 3.94 -10.49 5.65
CA LEU A 80 3.15 -9.27 5.78
C LEU A 80 4.08 -8.05 5.71
N LEU A 81 3.81 -7.16 4.76
CA LEU A 81 4.48 -5.89 4.57
C LEU A 81 3.52 -4.74 4.93
N LEU A 82 4.01 -3.75 5.68
CA LEU A 82 3.19 -2.63 6.15
C LEU A 82 3.94 -1.30 6.01
N THR A 83 3.25 -0.29 5.49
CA THR A 83 3.73 1.09 5.43
C THR A 83 2.69 2.00 6.06
N LYS A 84 3.12 2.84 7.00
CA LYS A 84 2.24 3.79 7.70
C LYS A 84 2.04 5.03 6.85
N ASN A 85 0.80 5.50 6.76
CA ASN A 85 0.52 6.78 6.12
C ASN A 85 0.86 7.89 7.12
N THR A 86 1.82 8.75 6.80
CA THR A 86 2.36 9.76 7.74
C THR A 86 1.87 11.18 7.46
N ASP A 87 1.40 11.46 6.25
CA ASP A 87 0.89 12.79 5.83
C ASP A 87 -0.53 12.67 5.23
N VAL A 88 -1.44 12.04 5.98
CA VAL A 88 -2.86 12.00 5.61
C VAL A 88 -3.48 13.36 5.91
N ARG A 89 -3.73 14.14 4.85
CA ARG A 89 -4.49 15.40 4.93
C ARG A 89 -5.92 15.18 4.49
N SER A 90 -6.77 14.72 5.40
CA SER A 90 -8.20 14.46 5.15
C SER A 90 -8.93 15.70 4.62
N LYS A 91 -8.54 16.90 5.07
CA LYS A 91 -9.14 18.18 4.64
C LYS A 91 -9.11 18.43 3.13
N ASP A 92 -8.10 17.92 2.41
CA ASP A 92 -7.93 18.14 0.97
C ASP A 92 -8.99 17.40 0.12
N TYR A 93 -9.82 16.55 0.73
CA TYR A 93 -10.75 15.66 0.04
C TYR A 93 -12.22 15.80 0.45
N SER A 94 -12.49 16.72 1.39
CA SER A 94 -13.83 16.98 1.93
C SER A 94 -14.89 17.39 0.89
N PHE A 95 -14.48 17.87 -0.29
CA PHE A 95 -15.38 18.26 -1.38
C PHE A 95 -15.75 17.11 -2.33
N LEU A 96 -15.07 15.97 -2.26
CA LEU A 96 -15.22 14.87 -3.22
C LEU A 96 -16.61 14.22 -3.27
N PRO A 97 -17.39 14.11 -2.16
CA PRO A 97 -18.73 13.53 -2.22
C PRO A 97 -19.66 14.28 -3.19
N ASP A 98 -19.51 15.61 -3.27
CA ASP A 98 -20.39 16.46 -4.06
C ASP A 98 -19.83 16.79 -5.46
N GLN A 99 -18.51 16.71 -5.63
CA GLN A 99 -17.83 17.04 -6.88
C GLN A 99 -16.72 16.03 -7.22
N PRO A 100 -17.08 14.87 -7.79
CA PRO A 100 -16.10 13.86 -8.21
C PRO A 100 -15.21 14.41 -9.34
N ARG A 101 -13.90 14.15 -9.27
CA ARG A 101 -12.96 14.70 -10.25
C ARG A 101 -13.07 13.92 -11.57
N PRO A 102 -13.17 14.60 -12.73
CA PRO A 102 -13.21 13.93 -14.03
C PRO A 102 -11.98 13.03 -14.24
N GLY A 103 -12.21 11.78 -14.63
CA GLY A 103 -11.14 10.78 -14.88
C GLY A 103 -10.61 10.08 -13.62
N HIS A 104 -11.10 10.44 -12.43
CA HIS A 104 -10.78 9.75 -11.17
C HIS A 104 -11.86 8.73 -10.79
N ALA A 105 -11.51 7.81 -9.90
CA ALA A 105 -12.42 6.78 -9.38
C ALA A 105 -13.36 7.30 -8.27
N ASP A 106 -13.38 8.61 -7.99
CA ASP A 106 -14.07 9.19 -6.83
C ASP A 106 -15.56 8.76 -6.75
N MET A 107 -16.31 8.91 -7.85
CA MET A 107 -17.74 8.58 -7.91
C MET A 107 -18.00 7.07 -7.77
N VAL A 108 -17.25 6.24 -8.51
CA VAL A 108 -17.46 4.78 -8.51
C VAL A 108 -17.12 4.15 -7.16
N GLU A 109 -16.07 4.67 -6.50
CA GLU A 109 -15.70 4.22 -5.16
C GLU A 109 -16.70 4.70 -4.09
N HIS A 110 -17.22 5.93 -4.21
CA HIS A 110 -18.28 6.43 -3.34
C HIS A 110 -19.54 5.55 -3.42
N ILE A 111 -20.00 5.21 -4.62
CA ILE A 111 -21.16 4.33 -4.82
C ILE A 111 -20.87 2.92 -4.29
N ARG A 112 -19.67 2.36 -4.56
CA ARG A 112 -19.30 1.00 -4.13
C ARG A 112 -19.33 0.81 -2.61
N SER A 113 -18.96 1.85 -1.88
CA SER A 113 -18.79 1.82 -0.43
C SER A 113 -19.98 2.42 0.33
N ASP A 114 -21.07 2.77 -0.35
CA ASP A 114 -22.19 3.51 0.22
C ASP A 114 -21.73 4.80 0.95
N GLY A 115 -20.70 5.45 0.41
CA GLY A 115 -20.10 6.66 0.94
C GLY A 115 -19.16 6.50 2.13
N LEU A 116 -18.93 5.26 2.61
CA LEU A 116 -18.08 5.01 3.78
C LEU A 116 -16.58 5.20 3.52
N ASN A 117 -16.15 5.20 2.26
CA ASN A 117 -14.75 5.34 1.86
C ASN A 117 -14.22 6.79 1.86
N LEU A 118 -15.10 7.78 1.99
CA LEU A 118 -14.77 9.22 1.99
C LEU A 118 -15.01 9.86 3.36
N LEU A 119 -15.41 9.08 4.37
CA LEU A 119 -15.63 9.57 5.73
C LEU A 119 -14.31 9.56 6.51
N ASP A 120 -13.50 10.60 6.29
CA ASP A 120 -12.60 11.22 7.27
C ASP A 120 -12.25 12.67 6.85
#